data_AF-A0A0E9NGV1-F1
#
_entry.id   AF-A0A0E9NGV1-F1
#
_cell.length_a   1.000
_cell.length_b   1.000
_cell.length_c   1.000
_cell.angle_alpha   90.00
_cell.angle_beta   90.00
_cell.angle_gamma   90.00
#
_symmetry.space_group_name_H-M   'P 1'
#
loop_
_entity.id
_entity.type
_entity.pdbx_description
1 polymer ?
#
loop_
_entity_poly.entity_id
_entity_poly.type
_entity_poly.pdbx_seq_one_letter_code
_entity_poly.pdbx_strand_id
1 'polypeptide(L)'
;MFTEKYGTASAPPPWKQETRSPADIKHPIEVPELKAVQYSTYRRRTPQNPIHHIMSAAGLPSQDLPPQGGYEPVQYKRNLPMRGFRPSYYLLGMGLICGYGFYAFGKGVHERRELKREKTWSRIYLTAVLQAEVDRDNYRRHLAAVKREEAIMSQVQGWEAGKSVYNGDRFVQSQYLVIPKEMK
;
A
#
# COMPACT_ATOMS: atom_id res chain seq x y z
N MET A 1 -6.66 -0.10 60.93
CA MET A 1 -5.44 -0.65 60.28
C MET A 1 -5.27 0.14 58.98
N PHE A 2 -4.51 1.24 58.88
CA PHE A 2 -3.03 1.34 58.84
C PHE A 2 -2.41 0.14 58.11
N THR A 3 -1.82 0.28 56.92
CA THR A 3 -0.49 0.87 56.64
C THR A 3 -0.37 1.23 55.12
N GLU A 4 0.05 2.44 54.70
CA GLU A 4 1.45 2.83 54.36
C GLU A 4 1.95 2.23 53.00
N LYS A 5 2.67 2.85 52.05
CA LYS A 5 3.46 4.08 51.89
C LYS A 5 3.83 4.26 50.39
N TYR A 6 4.26 5.49 50.05
CA TYR A 6 5.19 5.94 48.98
C TYR A 6 4.61 6.41 47.64
N GLY A 7 4.68 7.73 47.45
CA GLY A 7 4.69 8.35 46.14
C GLY A 7 6.05 8.21 45.44
N THR A 8 6.01 8.27 44.11
CA THR A 8 7.17 8.61 43.29
C THR A 8 6.85 9.90 42.53
N ALA A 9 7.15 11.04 43.16
CA ALA A 9 7.25 12.30 42.44
C ALA A 9 8.50 12.21 41.54
N SER A 10 8.33 11.66 40.34
CA SER A 10 9.35 11.77 39.31
C SER A 10 9.41 13.23 38.87
N ALA A 11 10.58 13.85 39.05
CA ALA A 11 10.80 15.21 38.57
C ALA A 11 10.52 15.27 37.05
N PRO A 12 9.84 16.32 36.55
CA PRO A 12 9.57 16.43 35.13
C PRO A 12 10.89 16.52 34.32
N PRO A 13 10.92 15.95 33.10
CA PRO A 13 12.12 15.92 32.27
C PRO A 13 12.64 17.34 31.94
N PRO A 14 13.95 17.52 31.71
CA PRO A 14 14.60 18.84 31.72
C PRO A 14 14.11 19.81 30.64
N TRP A 15 13.43 19.34 29.59
CA TRP A 15 12.84 20.17 28.54
C TRP A 15 11.36 20.56 28.79
N LYS A 16 10.77 20.15 29.92
CA LYS A 16 9.42 20.53 30.39
C LYS A 16 9.47 21.45 31.62
N GLN A 17 10.55 22.20 31.81
CA GLN A 17 10.61 23.25 32.83
C GLN A 17 10.02 24.53 32.22
N GLU A 18 8.88 24.99 32.74
CA GLU A 18 8.36 26.32 32.45
C GLU A 18 9.40 27.37 32.86
N THR A 19 9.85 28.19 31.92
CA THR A 19 10.74 29.31 32.20
C THR A 19 10.00 30.30 33.10
N ARG A 20 10.34 30.37 34.40
CA ARG A 20 9.84 31.43 35.28
C ARG A 20 10.30 32.78 34.74
N SER A 21 9.35 33.69 34.52
CA SER A 21 9.65 35.08 34.22
C SER A 21 10.41 35.69 35.40
N PRO A 22 11.41 36.58 35.18
CA PRO A 22 12.15 37.24 36.26
C PRO A 22 11.32 37.95 37.34
N ALA A 23 10.03 38.18 37.09
CA ALA A 23 9.10 38.80 38.03
C ALA A 23 8.56 37.86 39.14
N ASP A 24 8.68 36.53 39.00
CA ASP A 24 8.12 35.55 39.94
C ASP A 24 9.07 35.15 41.10
N ILE A 25 10.23 35.81 41.22
CA ILE A 25 11.23 35.54 42.26
C ILE A 25 10.96 36.45 43.46
N LYS A 26 10.45 35.89 44.57
CA LYS A 26 10.10 36.65 45.80
C LYS A 26 11.31 37.14 46.63
N HIS A 27 12.53 36.71 46.30
CA HIS A 27 13.74 37.16 46.98
C HIS A 27 14.81 37.53 45.94
N PRO A 28 15.09 38.82 45.73
CA PRO A 28 16.24 39.22 44.92
C PRO A 28 17.52 38.70 45.58
N ILE A 29 18.38 38.08 44.79
CA ILE A 29 19.73 37.70 45.25
C ILE A 29 20.51 39.00 45.45
N GLU A 30 20.85 39.32 46.70
CA GLU A 30 21.72 40.45 47.02
C GLU A 30 23.11 40.18 46.44
N VAL A 31 23.49 40.94 45.42
CA VAL A 31 24.87 40.98 44.93
C VAL A 31 25.63 41.89 45.87
N PRO A 32 26.68 41.42 46.58
CA PRO A 32 27.41 42.27 47.50
C PRO A 32 28.07 43.42 46.73
N GLU A 33 27.70 44.63 47.14
CA GLU A 33 28.23 45.90 46.65
C GLU A 33 29.75 45.91 46.86
N LEU A 34 30.51 45.74 45.78
CA LEU A 34 31.95 45.93 45.81
C LEU A 34 32.22 47.41 46.10
N LYS A 35 32.57 47.69 47.35
CA LYS A 35 32.98 49.02 47.84
C LYS A 35 33.97 49.65 46.85
N ALA A 36 33.59 50.82 46.33
CA ALA A 36 34.46 51.64 45.53
C ALA A 36 35.72 51.99 46.33
N VAL A 37 36.85 51.38 45.98
CA VAL A 37 38.16 51.81 46.46
C VAL A 37 38.47 53.12 45.76
N GLN A 38 38.43 54.22 46.51
CA GLN A 38 38.94 55.52 46.08
C GLN A 38 40.43 55.41 45.76
N TYR A 39 40.81 55.46 44.49
CA TYR A 39 42.19 55.74 44.11
C TYR A 39 42.35 57.24 43.87
N SER A 40 43.05 57.85 44.83
CA SER A 40 43.81 59.10 44.77
C SER A 40 44.06 59.66 43.35
N THR A 41 43.65 60.90 43.13
CA THR A 41 43.96 61.70 41.93
C THR A 41 45.42 62.15 41.95
N TYR A 42 46.32 61.26 41.53
CA TYR A 42 47.68 61.67 41.20
C TYR A 42 47.68 62.49 39.90
N ARG A 43 47.70 63.82 40.06
CA ARG A 43 48.04 64.80 39.03
C ARG A 43 49.44 64.48 38.49
N ARG A 44 49.53 63.73 37.40
CA ARG A 44 50.78 63.52 36.66
C ARG A 44 51.06 64.75 35.78
N ARG A 45 52.19 65.38 36.06
CA ARG A 45 52.91 66.33 35.20
C ARG A 45 53.02 65.75 33.78
N THR A 46 52.66 66.51 32.76
CA THR A 46 53.03 66.22 31.37
C THR A 46 54.55 66.27 31.25
N PRO A 47 55.23 65.23 30.72
CA PRO A 47 56.58 65.40 30.22
C PRO A 47 56.49 66.02 28.82
N GLN A 48 57.03 67.23 28.72
CA GLN A 48 57.41 67.88 27.48
C GLN A 48 58.50 66.99 26.84
N ASN A 49 58.29 66.49 25.61
CA ASN A 49 59.28 66.41 24.53
C ASN A 49 58.86 65.37 23.47
N PRO A 50 58.85 65.72 22.18
CA PRO A 50 58.50 64.80 21.13
C PRO A 50 59.74 64.14 20.47
N ILE A 51 59.41 63.17 19.64
CA ILE A 51 60.07 62.68 18.42
C ILE A 51 60.96 61.40 18.48
N HIS A 52 60.62 60.53 17.50
CA HIS A 52 61.40 59.58 16.69
C HIS A 52 62.10 58.35 17.31
N HIS A 53 61.46 57.18 17.15
CA HIS A 53 62.17 55.97 16.71
C HIS A 53 61.42 55.26 15.57
N ILE A 54 62.11 55.18 14.44
CA ILE A 54 61.76 54.44 13.23
C ILE A 54 61.90 52.95 13.56
N MET A 55 60.80 52.20 13.62
CA MET A 55 60.85 50.74 13.50
C MET A 55 60.41 50.36 12.09
N SER A 56 61.42 49.88 11.38
CA SER A 56 61.41 49.26 10.06
C SER A 56 60.44 48.07 9.99
N ALA A 57 59.89 47.90 8.78
CA ALA A 57 59.05 46.82 8.30
C ALA A 57 59.47 45.41 8.76
N ALA A 58 58.60 44.80 9.57
CA ALA A 58 58.42 43.36 9.60
C ALA A 58 56.93 43.12 9.42
N GLY A 59 56.53 42.64 8.24
CA GLY A 59 55.14 42.28 7.98
C GLY A 59 54.70 41.20 8.95
N LEU A 60 53.76 41.55 9.84
CA LEU A 60 53.04 40.60 10.69
C LEU A 60 52.41 39.53 9.78
N PRO A 61 52.36 38.24 10.19
CA PRO A 61 51.78 37.20 9.35
C PRO A 61 50.35 37.59 8.99
N SER A 62 50.03 37.57 7.69
CA SER A 62 48.68 37.88 7.21
C SER A 62 47.74 36.81 7.74
N GLN A 63 47.02 37.14 8.80
CA GLN A 63 46.03 36.27 9.41
C GLN A 63 44.84 36.16 8.47
N ASP A 64 44.41 34.94 8.17
CA ASP A 64 43.20 34.71 7.39
C ASP A 64 41.99 35.10 8.24
N LEU A 65 41.38 36.23 7.89
CA LEU A 65 40.30 36.87 8.63
C LEU A 65 39.05 36.86 7.75
N PRO A 66 37.85 36.72 8.34
CA PRO A 66 36.63 36.87 7.58
C PRO A 66 36.56 38.26 6.95
N PRO A 67 35.88 38.42 5.81
CA PRO A 67 35.69 39.72 5.20
C PRO A 67 35.04 40.68 6.20
N GLN A 68 35.38 41.97 6.13
CA GLN A 68 34.94 42.98 7.10
C GLN A 68 33.40 43.08 7.26
N GLY A 69 32.64 42.58 6.28
CA GLY A 69 31.16 42.48 6.29
C GLY A 69 30.58 41.08 6.56
N GLY A 70 31.40 40.07 6.85
CA GLY A 70 30.95 38.69 7.07
C GLY A 70 30.55 37.93 5.80
N TYR A 71 30.17 36.66 5.96
CA TYR A 71 29.67 35.82 4.85
C TYR A 71 28.14 35.94 4.71
N GLU A 72 27.65 35.71 3.50
CA GLU A 72 26.20 35.62 3.26
C GLU A 72 25.58 34.48 4.10
N PRO A 73 24.38 34.68 4.68
CA PRO A 73 23.73 33.64 5.46
C PRO A 73 23.42 32.40 4.60
N VAL A 74 24.10 31.31 4.92
CA VAL A 74 23.85 30.00 4.30
C VAL A 74 22.52 29.43 4.80
N GLN A 75 21.67 28.98 3.88
CA GLN A 75 20.41 28.33 4.24
C GLN A 75 20.68 26.94 4.84
N TYR A 76 20.64 26.85 6.17
CA TYR A 76 20.80 25.59 6.91
C TYR A 76 19.46 24.87 7.19
N LYS A 77 18.33 25.54 6.90
CA LYS A 77 16.98 25.01 7.14
C LYS A 77 16.48 24.18 5.95
N ARG A 78 15.69 23.16 6.25
CA ARG A 78 15.09 22.27 5.26
C ARG A 78 14.08 23.02 4.37
N ASN A 79 14.43 23.22 3.10
CA ASN A 79 13.57 23.89 2.10
C ASN A 79 12.79 22.87 1.25
N LEU A 80 11.79 22.20 1.85
CA LEU A 80 10.90 21.30 1.12
C LEU A 80 9.51 21.92 0.99
N PRO A 81 9.15 22.49 -0.18
CA PRO A 81 7.80 22.96 -0.43
C PRO A 81 6.85 21.77 -0.56
N MET A 82 5.76 21.77 0.21
CA MET A 82 4.66 20.81 0.03
C MET A 82 3.90 21.17 -1.25
N ARG A 83 4.22 20.47 -2.35
CA ARG A 83 3.56 20.62 -3.65
C ARG A 83 2.44 19.58 -3.79
N GLY A 84 1.36 19.98 -4.46
CA GLY A 84 0.23 19.11 -4.81
C GLY A 84 -1.13 19.66 -4.37
N PHE A 85 -2.18 19.03 -4.87
CA PHE A 85 -3.56 19.34 -4.46
C PHE A 85 -3.88 18.75 -3.08
N ARG A 86 -4.91 19.29 -2.42
CA ARG A 86 -5.42 18.73 -1.17
C ARG A 86 -5.89 17.27 -1.39
N PRO A 87 -5.72 16.35 -0.43
CA PRO A 87 -6.13 14.95 -0.56
C PRO A 87 -7.57 14.74 -1.02
N SER A 88 -8.48 15.64 -0.63
CA SER A 88 -9.88 15.63 -1.03
C SER A 88 -10.09 15.66 -2.54
N TYR A 89 -9.26 16.38 -3.30
CA TYR A 89 -9.40 16.46 -4.75
C TYR A 89 -9.03 15.16 -5.44
N TYR A 90 -8.03 14.44 -4.92
CA TYR A 90 -7.67 13.12 -5.44
C TYR A 90 -8.78 12.10 -5.17
N LEU A 91 -9.40 12.13 -3.99
CA LEU A 91 -10.53 11.25 -3.68
C LEU A 91 -11.73 11.52 -4.58
N LEU A 92 -12.03 12.80 -4.83
CA LEU A 92 -13.10 13.19 -5.74
C LEU A 92 -12.80 12.77 -7.18
N GLY A 93 -11.58 13.02 -7.67
CA GLY A 93 -11.16 12.62 -9.01
C GLY A 93 -11.23 11.10 -9.20
N MET A 94 -10.71 10.32 -8.24
CA MET A 94 -10.81 8.86 -8.23
C MET A 94 -12.27 8.40 -8.23
N GLY A 95 -13.10 8.99 -7.35
CA GLY A 95 -14.52 8.65 -7.24
C GLY A 95 -15.28 8.86 -8.55
N LEU A 96 -15.02 9.96 -9.26
CA LEU A 96 -15.62 10.24 -10.56
C LEU A 96 -15.16 9.25 -11.64
N ILE A 97 -13.85 8.94 -11.69
CA ILE A 97 -13.30 7.97 -12.65
C ILE A 97 -13.91 6.59 -12.41
N CYS A 98 -13.93 6.13 -11.16
CA CYS A 98 -14.53 4.85 -10.79
C CYS A 98 -16.04 4.83 -11.10
N GLY A 99 -16.78 5.88 -10.73
CA GLY A 99 -18.21 6.00 -11.00
C GLY A 99 -18.53 5.93 -12.49
N TYR A 100 -17.77 6.63 -13.33
CA TYR A 100 -17.90 6.55 -14.77
C TYR A 100 -17.54 5.15 -15.31
N GLY A 101 -16.49 4.53 -14.78
CA GLY A 101 -16.10 3.17 -15.13
C GLY A 101 -17.22 2.16 -14.86
N PHE A 102 -17.85 2.23 -13.69
CA PHE A 102 -18.99 1.36 -13.35
C PHE A 102 -20.22 1.61 -14.24
N TYR A 103 -20.49 2.86 -14.62
CA TYR A 103 -21.56 3.19 -15.55
C TYR A 103 -21.30 2.59 -16.94
N ALA A 104 -20.10 2.77 -17.50
CA ALA A 104 -19.72 2.19 -18.80
C ALA A 104 -19.74 0.66 -18.77
N PHE A 105 -19.25 0.06 -17.68
CA PHE A 105 -19.32 -1.39 -17.46
C PHE A 105 -20.76 -1.90 -17.45
N GLY A 106 -21.67 -1.22 -16.74
CA GLY A 106 -23.09 -1.57 -16.68
C GLY A 106 -23.71 -1.67 -18.08
N LYS A 107 -23.45 -0.67 -18.95
CA LYS A 107 -23.91 -0.70 -20.35
C LYS A 107 -23.40 -1.94 -21.09
N GLY A 108 -22.11 -2.28 -20.96
CA GLY A 108 -21.54 -3.49 -21.57
C GLY A 108 -22.12 -4.79 -21.02
N VAL A 109 -22.49 -4.85 -19.74
CA VAL A 109 -23.18 -6.01 -19.15
C VAL A 109 -24.56 -6.22 -19.76
N HIS A 110 -25.31 -5.15 -20.02
CA HIS A 110 -26.61 -5.24 -20.69
C HIS A 110 -26.47 -5.80 -22.10
N GLU A 111 -25.54 -5.26 -22.90
CA GLU A 111 -25.27 -5.76 -24.25
C GLU A 111 -24.85 -7.24 -24.24
N ARG A 112 -23.95 -7.62 -23.33
CA ARG A 112 -23.52 -9.02 -23.19
C ARG A 112 -24.67 -9.95 -22.78
N ARG A 113 -25.67 -9.47 -22.03
CA ARG A 113 -26.86 -10.25 -21.69
C ARG A 113 -27.75 -10.48 -22.90
N GLU A 114 -27.92 -9.46 -23.74
CA GLU A 114 -28.67 -9.59 -24.99
C GLU A 114 -27.99 -10.54 -25.97
N LEU A 115 -26.67 -10.45 -26.16
CA LEU A 115 -25.91 -11.41 -26.97
C LEU A 115 -25.98 -12.84 -26.42
N LYS A 116 -25.93 -13.00 -25.10
CA LYS A 116 -26.12 -14.32 -24.46
C LYS A 116 -27.53 -14.84 -24.66
N ARG A 117 -28.54 -13.96 -24.61
CA ARG A 117 -29.93 -14.32 -24.88
C ARG A 117 -30.05 -14.81 -26.31
N GLU A 118 -29.60 -14.04 -27.30
CA GLU A 118 -29.57 -14.43 -28.71
C GLU A 118 -28.92 -15.80 -28.90
N LYS A 119 -27.68 -15.98 -28.41
CA LYS A 119 -26.96 -17.26 -28.46
C LYS A 119 -27.74 -18.43 -27.83
N THR A 120 -28.45 -18.17 -26.74
CA THR A 120 -29.24 -19.19 -26.04
C THR A 120 -30.47 -19.57 -26.85
N TRP A 121 -31.17 -18.60 -27.42
CA TRP A 121 -32.30 -18.85 -28.33
C TRP A 121 -31.86 -19.60 -29.58
N SER A 122 -30.75 -19.21 -30.21
CA SER A 122 -30.19 -19.93 -31.37
C SER A 122 -29.92 -21.40 -31.04
N ARG A 123 -29.45 -21.69 -29.81
CA ARG A 123 -29.26 -23.07 -29.36
C ARG A 123 -30.58 -23.80 -29.16
N ILE A 124 -31.54 -23.22 -28.45
CA ILE A 124 -32.85 -23.85 -28.20
C ILE A 124 -33.50 -24.30 -29.51
N TYR A 125 -33.41 -23.49 -30.57
CA TYR A 125 -33.96 -23.84 -31.88
C TYR A 125 -33.21 -24.98 -32.58
N LEU A 126 -31.90 -25.10 -32.39
CA LEU A 126 -31.09 -26.15 -33.00
C LEU A 126 -31.07 -27.45 -32.19
N THR A 127 -31.25 -27.38 -30.87
CA THR A 127 -31.12 -28.51 -29.95
C THR A 127 -32.03 -29.67 -30.34
N ALA A 128 -33.26 -29.40 -30.78
CA ALA A 128 -34.20 -30.47 -31.14
C ALA A 128 -33.71 -31.32 -32.32
N VAL A 129 -33.16 -30.69 -33.37
CA VAL A 129 -32.63 -31.41 -34.54
C VAL A 129 -31.37 -32.20 -34.17
N LEU A 130 -30.44 -31.57 -33.44
CA LEU A 130 -29.21 -32.23 -32.99
C LEU A 130 -29.50 -33.41 -32.07
N GLN A 131 -30.45 -33.27 -31.15
CA GLN A 131 -30.85 -34.36 -30.26
C GLN A 131 -31.47 -35.51 -31.06
N ALA A 132 -32.34 -35.21 -32.04
CA ALA A 132 -32.92 -36.23 -32.89
C ALA A 132 -31.89 -36.99 -33.75
N GLU A 133 -30.81 -36.32 -34.19
CA GLU A 133 -29.69 -36.99 -34.87
C GLU A 133 -28.92 -37.92 -33.92
N VAL A 134 -28.60 -37.41 -32.72
CA VAL A 134 -27.90 -38.18 -31.68
C VAL A 134 -28.73 -39.40 -31.25
N ASP A 135 -30.05 -39.25 -31.09
CA ASP A 135 -30.93 -40.36 -30.70
C ASP A 135 -30.96 -41.47 -31.77
N ARG A 136 -30.98 -41.10 -33.07
CA ARG A 136 -30.89 -42.07 -34.19
C ARG A 136 -29.56 -42.82 -34.19
N ASP A 137 -28.45 -42.11 -33.98
CA ASP A 137 -27.13 -42.72 -33.98
C ASP A 137 -26.89 -43.59 -32.75
N ASN A 138 -27.38 -43.17 -31.58
CA ASN A 138 -27.34 -43.97 -30.36
C ASN A 138 -28.15 -45.27 -30.53
N TYR A 139 -29.34 -45.20 -31.14
CA TYR A 139 -30.14 -46.38 -31.43
C TYR A 139 -29.40 -47.35 -32.38
N ARG A 140 -28.78 -46.83 -33.44
CA ARG A 140 -27.98 -47.65 -34.38
C ARG A 140 -26.81 -48.36 -33.68
N ARG A 141 -26.07 -47.64 -32.83
CA ARG A 141 -24.96 -48.20 -32.04
C ARG A 141 -25.44 -49.24 -31.05
N HIS A 142 -26.56 -48.99 -30.39
CA HIS A 142 -27.19 -49.94 -29.46
C HIS A 142 -27.55 -51.24 -30.17
N LEU A 143 -28.25 -51.18 -31.30
CA LEU A 143 -28.58 -52.37 -32.09
C LEU A 143 -27.33 -53.12 -32.58
N ALA A 144 -26.30 -52.41 -33.01
CA ALA A 144 -25.04 -53.03 -33.43
C ALA A 144 -24.31 -53.70 -32.25
N ALA A 145 -24.38 -53.12 -31.05
CA ALA A 145 -23.81 -53.70 -29.84
C ALA A 145 -24.55 -54.98 -29.43
N VAL A 146 -25.89 -54.97 -29.41
CA VAL A 146 -26.71 -56.15 -29.09
C VAL A 146 -26.45 -57.28 -30.09
N LYS A 147 -26.40 -56.99 -31.39
CA LYS A 147 -26.06 -58.01 -32.41
C LYS A 147 -24.66 -58.59 -32.23
N ARG A 148 -23.69 -57.75 -31.84
CA ARG A 148 -22.32 -58.21 -31.57
C ARG A 148 -22.26 -59.07 -30.32
N GLU A 149 -22.98 -58.67 -29.27
CA GLU A 149 -23.11 -59.42 -28.03
C GLU A 149 -23.73 -60.80 -28.27
N GLU A 150 -24.82 -60.87 -29.03
CA GLU A 150 -25.49 -62.12 -29.41
C GLU A 150 -24.54 -63.08 -30.14
N ALA A 151 -23.74 -62.58 -31.10
CA ALA A 151 -22.77 -63.39 -31.80
C ALA A 151 -21.66 -63.92 -30.87
N ILE A 152 -21.11 -63.07 -30.00
CA ILE A 152 -20.01 -63.43 -29.08
C ILE A 152 -20.50 -64.40 -27.99
N MET A 153 -21.69 -64.18 -27.44
CA MET A 153 -22.23 -64.93 -26.30
C MET A 153 -23.12 -66.11 -26.69
N SER A 154 -23.20 -66.42 -27.99
CA SER A 154 -24.01 -67.53 -28.53
C SER A 154 -23.76 -68.89 -27.88
N GLN A 155 -22.55 -69.11 -27.34
CA GLN A 155 -22.14 -70.38 -26.75
C GLN A 155 -22.37 -70.46 -25.23
N VAL A 156 -22.81 -69.37 -24.59
CA VAL A 156 -22.95 -69.29 -23.12
C VAL A 156 -24.39 -69.65 -22.71
N GLN A 157 -24.54 -70.68 -21.88
CA GLN A 157 -25.86 -71.15 -21.43
C GLN A 157 -26.54 -70.12 -20.51
N GLY A 158 -27.79 -69.77 -20.81
CA GLY A 158 -28.60 -68.84 -20.01
C GLY A 158 -28.33 -67.35 -20.25
N TRP A 159 -27.50 -67.00 -21.24
CA TRP A 159 -27.27 -65.62 -21.63
C TRP A 159 -28.35 -65.11 -22.58
N GLU A 160 -29.01 -64.01 -22.22
CA GLU A 160 -29.99 -63.31 -23.05
C GLU A 160 -29.37 -62.00 -23.55
N ALA A 161 -29.06 -61.91 -24.85
CA ALA A 161 -28.44 -60.73 -25.42
C ALA A 161 -29.36 -59.50 -25.33
N GLY A 162 -28.81 -58.36 -24.88
CA GLY A 162 -29.57 -57.11 -24.74
C GLY A 162 -30.54 -57.06 -23.56
N LYS A 163 -30.50 -58.02 -22.64
CA LYS A 163 -31.26 -57.96 -21.38
C LYS A 163 -30.77 -56.80 -20.52
N SER A 164 -31.70 -55.97 -20.04
CA SER A 164 -31.37 -54.88 -19.11
C SER A 164 -30.82 -55.44 -17.80
N VAL A 165 -29.72 -54.87 -17.32
CA VAL A 165 -29.16 -55.14 -15.98
C VAL A 165 -30.06 -54.56 -14.88
N TYR A 166 -30.87 -53.55 -15.23
CA TYR A 166 -31.77 -52.88 -14.30
C TYR A 166 -33.15 -53.52 -14.35
N ASN A 167 -33.78 -53.66 -13.18
CA ASN A 167 -35.09 -54.30 -13.01
C ASN A 167 -36.28 -53.44 -13.50
N GLY A 168 -36.04 -52.22 -13.98
CA GLY A 168 -37.08 -51.31 -14.46
C GLY A 168 -37.14 -51.24 -15.99
N ASP A 169 -38.31 -50.89 -16.52
CA ASP A 169 -38.57 -50.77 -17.97
C ASP A 169 -38.05 -49.43 -18.57
N ARG A 170 -37.24 -48.69 -17.82
CA ARG A 170 -36.67 -47.42 -18.29
C ARG A 170 -35.48 -47.73 -19.20
N PHE A 171 -35.45 -47.12 -20.38
CA PHE A 171 -34.26 -47.14 -21.23
C PHE A 171 -33.09 -46.43 -20.53
N VAL A 172 -31.97 -47.15 -20.42
CA VAL A 172 -30.71 -46.62 -19.88
C VAL A 172 -29.64 -46.77 -20.95
N GLN A 173 -28.91 -45.69 -21.24
CA GLN A 173 -27.81 -45.71 -22.19
C GLN A 173 -26.63 -46.53 -21.62
N SER A 174 -25.89 -47.22 -22.48
CA SER A 174 -24.66 -47.91 -22.05
C SER A 174 -23.63 -46.91 -21.54
N GLN A 175 -23.12 -47.13 -20.32
CA GLN A 175 -22.13 -46.25 -19.68
C GLN A 175 -20.74 -46.37 -20.31
N TYR A 176 -20.42 -47.52 -20.89
CA TYR A 176 -19.11 -47.78 -21.48
C TYR A 176 -19.21 -47.89 -23.01
N LEU A 177 -18.34 -47.16 -23.68
CA LEU A 177 -18.07 -47.33 -25.11
C LEU A 177 -16.97 -48.38 -25.24
N VAL A 178 -17.22 -49.42 -26.03
CA VAL A 178 -16.17 -50.39 -26.39
C VAL A 178 -15.24 -49.70 -27.40
N ILE A 179 -14.16 -49.13 -26.89
CA ILE A 179 -13.12 -48.49 -27.71
C ILE A 179 -12.24 -49.59 -28.33
N PRO A 180 -11.97 -49.56 -29.65
CA PRO A 180 -11.09 -50.53 -30.29
C PRO A 180 -9.67 -50.44 -29.71
N LYS A 181 -9.00 -51.60 -29.61
CA LYS A 181 -7.66 -51.72 -29.00
C LYS A 181 -6.59 -50.86 -29.69
N GLU A 182 -6.77 -50.56 -30.97
CA GLU A 182 -5.83 -49.79 -31.79
C GLU A 182 -5.82 -48.28 -31.48
N MET A 183 -6.84 -47.77 -30.79
CA MET A 183 -6.95 -46.34 -30.42
C MET A 183 -6.55 -46.04 -28.96
N LYS A 184 -5.97 -47.01 -28.26
CA LYS A 184 -5.55 -46.89 -26.85
C LYS A 184 -4.04 -46.87 -26.75
#